data_AF-A0A7Y0N214-F1
#
_entry.id   AF-A0A7Y0N214-F1
#
_cell.length_a   1.000
_cell.length_b   1.000
_cell.length_c   1.000
_cell.angle_alpha   90.00
_cell.angle_beta   90.00
_cell.angle_gamma   90.00
#
_symmetry.space_group_name_H-M   'P 1'
#
loop_
_entity.id
_entity.type
_entity.pdbx_description
1 polymer ?
#
loop_
_entity_poly.entity_id
_entity_poly.type
_entity_poly.pdbx_seq_one_letter_code
_entity_poly.pdbx_strand_id
1 'polypeptide(L)'
;VANVTHIYDLLEANKKDQVYQALDALVEVGLDLTERLHELHLLAFKMLNQIEEARTLTNVDRIQQIQTAFENNLKIMKRRVLAVEDPTRSKQMSQLLTELGKRQVVFTILLQQYENNEQSQQLMQKTLELFSELNSTVNKLVDDSNKTTTFAVDQLTNT
;
A
#
# COMPACT_ATOMS: atom_id res chain seq x y z
N VAL A 1 -8.81 -3.63 -34.84
CA VAL A 1 -8.17 -2.91 -35.98
C VAL A 1 -8.69 -3.38 -37.36
N ALA A 2 -9.47 -4.46 -37.45
CA ALA A 2 -10.02 -4.97 -38.73
C ALA A 2 -11.14 -4.11 -39.37
N ASN A 3 -11.73 -3.15 -38.64
CA ASN A 3 -12.93 -2.45 -39.14
C ASN A 3 -12.65 -1.43 -40.25
N VAL A 4 -11.50 -0.75 -40.24
CA VAL A 4 -11.23 0.32 -41.22
C VAL A 4 -10.86 -0.25 -42.59
N THR A 5 -10.06 -1.32 -42.63
CA THR A 5 -9.75 -2.04 -43.87
C THR A 5 -11.02 -2.64 -44.49
N HIS A 6 -11.90 -3.20 -43.66
CA HIS A 6 -13.18 -3.73 -44.13
C HIS A 6 -14.11 -2.63 -44.70
N ILE A 7 -14.06 -1.41 -44.16
CA ILE A 7 -14.81 -0.27 -44.72
C ILE A 7 -14.32 0.09 -46.13
N TYR A 8 -13.01 0.02 -46.39
CA TYR A 8 -12.47 0.25 -47.74
C TYR A 8 -12.93 -0.83 -48.73
N ASP A 9 -12.94 -2.11 -48.33
CA ASP A 9 -13.43 -3.21 -49.16
C ASP A 9 -14.94 -3.05 -49.48
N LEU A 10 -15.74 -2.58 -48.51
CA LEU A 10 -17.17 -2.31 -48.68
C LEU A 10 -17.45 -1.10 -49.57
N LEU A 11 -16.58 -0.09 -49.52
CA LEU A 11 -16.63 1.09 -50.38
C LEU A 11 -16.32 0.71 -51.83
N GLU A 12 -15.29 -0.12 -52.06
CA GLU A 12 -14.93 -0.64 -53.38
C GLU A 12 -16.03 -1.52 -53.96
N ALA A 13 -16.71 -2.31 -53.12
CA ALA A 13 -17.88 -3.10 -53.49
C ALA A 13 -19.19 -2.27 -53.66
N ASN A 14 -19.13 -0.94 -53.53
CA ASN A 14 -20.26 -0.01 -53.68
C ASN A 14 -21.45 -0.27 -52.72
N LYS A 15 -21.21 -0.90 -51.57
CA LYS A 15 -22.25 -1.25 -50.58
C LYS A 15 -22.46 -0.14 -49.55
N LYS A 16 -23.03 0.97 -50.02
CA LYS A 16 -23.12 2.24 -49.28
C LYS A 16 -23.79 2.11 -47.89
N ASP A 17 -24.86 1.34 -47.76
CA ASP A 17 -25.56 1.15 -46.47
C ASP A 17 -24.69 0.39 -45.45
N GLN A 18 -23.92 -0.60 -45.91
CA GLN A 18 -23.02 -1.38 -45.06
C GLN A 18 -21.80 -0.56 -44.63
N VAL A 19 -21.35 0.38 -45.45
CA VAL A 19 -20.30 1.35 -45.10
C VAL A 19 -20.76 2.26 -43.96
N TYR A 20 -21.98 2.82 -44.04
CA TYR A 20 -22.50 3.66 -42.95
C TYR A 20 -22.66 2.87 -41.65
N GLN A 21 -23.18 1.65 -41.72
CA GLN A 21 -23.33 0.80 -40.54
C GLN A 21 -21.98 0.40 -39.92
N ALA A 22 -20.95 0.18 -40.74
CA ALA A 22 -19.60 -0.10 -40.25
C ALA A 22 -18.92 1.14 -39.64
N LEU A 23 -19.20 2.33 -40.17
CA LEU A 23 -18.74 3.60 -39.59
C LEU A 23 -19.42 3.88 -38.25
N ASP A 24 -20.73 3.68 -38.15
CA ASP A 24 -21.47 3.81 -36.89
C ASP A 24 -20.93 2.82 -35.84
N ALA A 25 -20.72 1.56 -36.21
CA ALA A 25 -20.11 0.57 -35.31
C ALA A 25 -18.67 0.94 -34.89
N LEU A 26 -17.90 1.57 -35.78
CA LEU A 26 -16.55 2.03 -35.45
C LEU A 26 -16.57 3.16 -34.42
N VAL A 27 -17.49 4.12 -34.57
CA VAL A 27 -17.63 5.26 -33.66
C VAL A 27 -18.24 4.81 -32.33
N GLU A 28 -19.36 4.11 -32.35
CA GLU A 28 -20.10 3.75 -31.13
C GLU A 28 -19.42 2.67 -30.32
N VAL A 29 -18.89 1.62 -30.97
CA VAL A 29 -18.30 0.47 -30.26
C VAL A 29 -16.78 0.62 -30.20
N GLY A 30 -16.14 0.95 -31.32
CA GLY A 30 -14.68 0.99 -31.41
C GLY A 30 -14.04 2.07 -30.54
N LEU A 31 -14.56 3.29 -30.57
CA LEU A 31 -14.01 4.41 -29.79
C LEU A 31 -14.38 4.31 -28.30
N ASP A 32 -15.63 4.02 -27.96
CA ASP A 32 -16.07 3.83 -26.56
C ASP A 32 -15.29 2.68 -25.89
N LEU A 33 -15.09 1.55 -26.58
CA LEU A 33 -14.29 0.45 -26.04
C LEU A 33 -12.84 0.88 -25.80
N THR A 34 -12.25 1.66 -26.71
CA THR A 34 -10.86 2.13 -26.58
C THR A 34 -10.71 3.06 -25.37
N GLU A 35 -11.65 3.98 -25.17
CA GLU A 35 -11.67 4.88 -24.02
C GLU A 35 -11.84 4.09 -22.71
N ARG A 36 -12.80 3.16 -22.64
CA ARG A 36 -13.01 2.31 -21.47
C ARG A 36 -11.79 1.47 -21.10
N LEU A 37 -11.12 0.89 -22.10
CA LEU A 37 -9.88 0.13 -21.88
C LEU A 37 -8.75 1.04 -21.42
N HIS A 38 -8.67 2.26 -21.94
CA HIS A 38 -7.70 3.25 -21.50
C HIS A 38 -7.92 3.66 -20.04
N GLU A 39 -9.16 3.94 -19.63
CA GLU A 39 -9.50 4.21 -18.24
C GLU A 39 -9.14 3.04 -17.31
N LEU A 40 -9.43 1.81 -17.76
CA LEU A 40 -9.11 0.60 -17.01
C LEU A 40 -7.59 0.45 -16.82
N HIS A 41 -6.82 0.75 -17.86
CA HIS A 41 -5.36 0.74 -17.82
C HIS A 41 -4.82 1.80 -16.85
N LEU A 42 -5.34 3.03 -16.88
CA LEU A 42 -4.94 4.09 -15.94
C LEU A 42 -5.25 3.69 -14.49
N LEU A 43 -6.40 3.06 -14.23
CA LEU A 43 -6.75 2.60 -12.89
C LEU A 43 -5.82 1.48 -12.41
N ALA A 44 -5.46 0.54 -13.29
CA ALA A 44 -4.49 -0.50 -12.97
C ALA A 44 -3.11 0.08 -12.65
N PHE A 45 -2.65 1.06 -13.42
CA PHE A 45 -1.38 1.74 -13.18
C PHE A 45 -1.39 2.51 -11.86
N LYS A 46 -2.50 3.18 -11.52
CA LYS A 46 -2.67 3.85 -10.24
C LYS A 46 -2.59 2.86 -9.06
N MET A 47 -3.21 1.69 -9.19
CA MET A 47 -3.13 0.65 -8.16
C MET A 47 -1.72 0.07 -8.02
N LEU A 48 -0.98 -0.07 -9.11
CA LEU A 48 0.42 -0.48 -9.06
C LEU A 48 1.27 0.54 -8.29
N ASN A 49 1.13 1.83 -8.61
CA ASN A 49 1.86 2.89 -7.90
C ASN A 49 1.54 2.92 -6.41
N GLN A 50 0.27 2.67 -6.03
CA GLN A 50 -0.14 2.57 -4.62
C GLN A 50 0.56 1.41 -3.90
N ILE A 51 0.72 0.26 -4.56
CA ILE A 51 1.45 -0.89 -3.99
C ILE A 51 2.93 -0.57 -3.84
N GLU A 52 3.54 0.06 -4.85
CA GLU A 52 4.95 0.44 -4.85
C GLU A 52 5.24 1.46 -3.74
N GLU A 53 4.40 2.49 -3.60
CA GLU A 53 4.47 3.51 -2.55
C GLU A 53 4.33 2.87 -1.15
N ALA A 54 3.37 1.93 -0.99
CA ALA A 54 3.08 1.30 0.30
C ALA A 54 4.29 0.60 0.93
N ARG A 55 5.23 0.08 0.13
CA ARG A 55 6.43 -0.62 0.64
C ARG A 55 7.43 0.29 1.34
N THR A 56 7.37 1.60 1.06
CA THR A 56 8.32 2.59 1.60
C THR A 56 7.68 3.52 2.62
N LEU A 57 6.41 3.30 2.97
CA LEU A 57 5.71 4.16 3.91
C LEU A 57 6.13 3.90 5.35
N THR A 58 6.43 4.99 6.05
CA THR A 58 6.70 5.02 7.50
C THR A 58 5.67 5.84 8.26
N ASN A 59 4.69 6.43 7.57
CA ASN A 59 3.64 7.25 8.17
C ASN A 59 2.32 6.48 8.23
N VAL A 60 1.75 6.33 9.43
CA VAL A 60 0.53 5.56 9.68
C VAL A 60 -0.71 6.12 8.95
N ASP A 61 -0.89 7.45 8.94
CA ASP A 61 -2.03 8.10 8.27
C ASP A 61 -1.98 7.84 6.77
N ARG A 62 -0.78 7.91 6.18
CA ARG A 62 -0.58 7.64 4.76
C ARG A 62 -0.84 6.17 4.43
N ILE A 63 -0.43 5.23 5.27
CA ILE A 63 -0.71 3.80 5.09
C ILE A 63 -2.23 3.55 5.05
N GLN A 64 -2.98 4.11 5.99
CA GLN A 64 -4.44 3.98 6.04
C GLN A 64 -5.13 4.64 4.84
N GLN A 65 -4.63 5.81 4.41
CA GLN A 65 -5.16 6.51 3.24
C GLN A 65 -4.97 5.68 1.96
N ILE A 66 -3.77 5.12 1.75
CA ILE A 66 -3.51 4.27 0.59
C ILE A 66 -4.32 2.99 0.66
N GLN A 67 -4.44 2.35 1.83
CA GLN A 67 -5.25 1.15 2.02
C GLN A 67 -6.70 1.39 1.57
N THR A 68 -7.32 2.47 2.05
CA THR A 68 -8.71 2.83 1.70
C THR A 68 -8.84 3.15 0.21
N ALA A 69 -7.90 3.91 -0.34
CA ALA A 69 -7.89 4.25 -1.76
C ALA A 69 -7.71 3.01 -2.65
N PHE A 70 -6.84 2.08 -2.25
CA PHE A 70 -6.61 0.81 -2.95
C PHE A 70 -7.87 -0.06 -2.94
N GLU A 71 -8.54 -0.18 -1.78
CA GLU A 71 -9.78 -0.95 -1.67
C GLU A 71 -10.90 -0.39 -2.55
N ASN A 72 -11.04 0.94 -2.58
CA ASN A 72 -12.01 1.61 -3.45
C ASN A 72 -11.68 1.40 -4.93
N ASN A 73 -10.42 1.56 -5.33
CA ASN A 73 -9.98 1.31 -6.70
C ASN A 73 -10.24 -0.16 -7.09
N LEU A 74 -9.98 -1.11 -6.19
CA LEU A 74 -10.24 -2.53 -6.43
C LEU A 74 -11.73 -2.83 -6.65
N LYS A 75 -12.63 -2.23 -5.85
CA LYS A 75 -14.09 -2.34 -6.02
C LYS A 75 -14.53 -1.78 -7.37
N ILE A 76 -14.02 -0.60 -7.74
CA ILE A 76 -14.34 0.04 -9.03
C ILE A 76 -13.84 -0.84 -10.18
N MET A 77 -12.61 -1.34 -10.10
CA MET A 77 -12.00 -2.15 -11.16
C MET A 77 -12.74 -3.48 -11.35
N LYS A 78 -13.14 -4.15 -10.26
CA LYS A 78 -13.96 -5.38 -10.30
C LYS A 78 -15.28 -5.17 -11.04
N ARG A 79 -15.93 -4.01 -10.86
CA ARG A 79 -17.16 -3.68 -11.60
C ARG A 79 -16.87 -3.41 -13.08
N ARG A 80 -15.80 -2.67 -13.39
CA ARG A 80 -15.47 -2.29 -14.78
C ARG A 80 -15.02 -3.47 -15.64
N VAL A 81 -14.30 -4.45 -15.08
CA VAL A 81 -13.87 -5.63 -15.85
C VAL A 81 -15.03 -6.53 -16.29
N LEU A 82 -16.17 -6.51 -15.59
CA LEU A 82 -17.37 -7.25 -15.99
C LEU A 82 -18.04 -6.67 -17.23
N ALA A 83 -17.81 -5.38 -17.52
CA ALA A 83 -18.34 -4.69 -18.69
C ALA A 83 -17.41 -4.77 -19.91
N VAL A 84 -16.30 -5.52 -19.81
CA VAL A 84 -15.37 -5.73 -20.93
C VAL A 84 -15.95 -6.78 -21.88
N GLU A 85 -16.03 -6.43 -23.16
CA GLU A 85 -16.67 -7.27 -24.20
C GLU A 85 -15.99 -8.63 -24.44
N ASP A 86 -14.66 -8.70 -24.29
CA ASP A 86 -13.91 -9.96 -24.43
C ASP A 86 -14.10 -10.84 -23.17
N PRO A 87 -14.84 -11.97 -23.26
CA PRO A 87 -15.18 -12.79 -22.10
C PRO A 87 -13.95 -13.49 -21.51
N THR A 88 -12.95 -13.79 -22.34
CA THR A 88 -11.72 -14.45 -21.87
C THR A 88 -10.90 -13.48 -21.05
N ARG A 89 -10.71 -12.25 -21.56
CA ARG A 89 -9.97 -11.19 -20.84
C ARG A 89 -10.70 -10.74 -19.58
N SER A 90 -12.02 -10.58 -19.64
CA SER A 90 -12.84 -10.23 -18.48
C SER A 90 -12.65 -11.24 -17.34
N LYS A 91 -12.66 -12.54 -17.66
CA LYS A 91 -12.43 -13.61 -16.68
C LYS A 91 -11.02 -13.58 -16.10
N GLN A 92 -9.99 -13.42 -16.93
CA GLN A 92 -8.59 -13.31 -16.49
C GLN A 92 -8.39 -12.12 -15.55
N MET A 93 -8.89 -10.93 -15.93
CA MET A 93 -8.79 -9.73 -15.10
C MET A 93 -9.54 -9.90 -13.76
N SER A 94 -10.73 -10.48 -13.78
CA SER A 94 -11.51 -10.75 -12.56
C SER A 94 -10.78 -11.69 -11.60
N GLN A 95 -10.11 -12.72 -12.12
CA GLN A 95 -9.26 -13.62 -11.32
C GLN A 95 -8.08 -12.87 -10.71
N LEU A 96 -7.35 -12.08 -11.50
CA LEU A 96 -6.23 -11.26 -11.02
C LEU A 96 -6.66 -10.28 -9.92
N LEU A 97 -7.80 -9.61 -10.07
CA LEU A 97 -8.35 -8.70 -9.06
C LEU A 97 -8.77 -9.42 -7.78
N THR A 98 -9.25 -10.65 -7.90
CA THR A 98 -9.58 -11.48 -6.73
C THR A 98 -8.31 -11.85 -5.98
N GLU A 99 -7.26 -12.23 -6.69
CA GLU A 99 -5.95 -12.52 -6.14
C GLU A 99 -5.29 -11.30 -5.50
N LEU A 100 -5.41 -10.11 -6.10
CA LEU A 100 -4.96 -8.85 -5.49
C LEU A 100 -5.74 -8.52 -4.22
N GLY A 101 -7.06 -8.77 -4.19
CA GLY A 101 -7.88 -8.57 -3.01
C GLY A 101 -7.44 -9.42 -1.81
N LYS A 102 -7.07 -10.68 -2.03
CA LYS A 102 -6.53 -11.54 -0.96
C LYS A 102 -5.24 -10.99 -0.34
N ARG A 103 -4.44 -10.25 -1.12
CA ARG A 103 -3.15 -9.70 -0.70
C ARG A 103 -3.27 -8.34 0.02
N GLN A 104 -4.49 -7.84 0.26
CA GLN A 104 -4.72 -6.61 1.02
C GLN A 104 -4.23 -6.67 2.48
N VAL A 105 -4.01 -7.88 3.01
CA VAL A 105 -3.40 -8.10 4.34
C VAL A 105 -2.02 -7.43 4.49
N VAL A 106 -1.35 -7.10 3.38
CA VAL A 106 -0.08 -6.35 3.38
C VAL A 106 -0.21 -5.02 4.12
N PHE A 107 -1.35 -4.33 4.01
CA PHE A 107 -1.55 -3.06 4.71
C PHE A 107 -1.63 -3.24 6.23
N THR A 108 -2.22 -4.35 6.70
CA THR A 108 -2.22 -4.70 8.13
C THR A 108 -0.81 -5.00 8.62
N ILE A 109 0.01 -5.69 7.83
CA ILE A 109 1.41 -5.98 8.17
C ILE A 109 2.23 -4.68 8.24
N LEU A 110 2.01 -3.74 7.32
CA LEU A 110 2.69 -2.43 7.34
C LEU A 110 2.33 -1.62 8.60
N LEU A 111 1.06 -1.67 9.04
CA LEU A 111 0.65 -1.04 10.29
C LEU A 111 1.32 -1.69 11.50
N GLN A 112 1.38 -3.03 11.55
CA GLN A 112 2.10 -3.75 12.61
C GLN A 112 3.60 -3.43 12.63
N GLN A 113 4.22 -3.28 11.46
CA GLN A 113 5.62 -2.89 11.35
C GLN A 113 5.85 -1.49 11.92
N TYR A 114 4.95 -0.54 11.62
CA TYR A 114 4.99 0.81 12.18
C TYR A 114 4.89 0.77 13.72
N GLU A 115 3.89 0.07 14.27
CA GLU A 115 3.69 -0.07 15.71
C GLU A 115 4.91 -0.69 16.40
N ASN A 116 5.52 -1.71 15.77
CA ASN A 116 6.72 -2.36 16.31
C ASN A 116 7.92 -1.41 16.39
N ASN A 117 8.13 -0.59 15.36
CA ASN A 117 9.20 0.40 15.35
C ASN A 117 9.01 1.46 16.45
N GLU A 118 7.79 1.97 16.60
CA GLU A 118 7.44 2.91 17.68
C GLU A 118 7.70 2.31 19.06
N GLN A 119 7.25 1.07 19.28
CA GLN A 119 7.46 0.37 20.55
C GLN A 119 8.95 0.14 20.82
N SER A 120 9.72 -0.27 19.81
CA SER A 120 11.17 -0.47 19.95
C SER A 120 11.88 0.83 20.33
N GLN A 121 11.47 1.96 19.77
CA GLN A 121 12.03 3.27 20.10
C GLN A 121 11.70 3.69 21.55
N GLN A 122 10.46 3.46 21.99
CA GLN A 122 10.05 3.69 23.38
C GLN A 122 10.82 2.80 24.37
N LEU A 123 11.02 1.53 24.05
CA LEU A 123 11.83 0.60 24.84
C LEU A 123 13.28 1.07 24.96
N MET A 124 13.87 1.57 23.88
CA MET A 124 15.23 2.11 23.89
C MET A 124 15.34 3.34 24.79
N GLN A 125 14.40 4.28 24.68
CA GLN A 125 14.33 5.44 25.57
C GLN A 125 14.17 5.00 27.04
N LYS A 126 13.29 4.03 27.30
CA LYS A 126 13.05 3.53 28.65
C LYS A 126 14.29 2.84 29.23
N THR A 127 15.05 2.16 28.40
CA THR A 127 16.31 1.52 28.80
C THR A 127 17.32 2.56 29.29
N LEU A 128 17.44 3.70 28.61
CA LEU A 128 18.34 4.78 29.04
C LEU A 128 17.93 5.38 30.40
N GLU A 129 16.62 5.58 30.61
CA GLU A 129 16.08 6.05 31.89
C GLU A 129 16.41 5.08 33.03
N LEU A 130 16.17 3.78 32.81
CA LEU A 130 16.45 2.74 33.80
C LEU A 130 17.94 2.63 34.12
N PHE A 131 18.82 2.77 33.14
CA PHE A 131 20.27 2.79 33.38
C PHE A 131 20.71 4.02 34.18
N SER A 132 20.12 5.18 33.92
CA SER A 132 20.38 6.39 34.69
C SER A 132 19.95 6.25 36.15
N GLU A 133 18.74 5.71 36.38
CA GLU A 133 18.19 5.45 37.72
C GLU A 133 19.00 4.42 38.49
N LEU A 134 19.42 3.33 37.81
CA LEU A 134 20.30 2.31 38.37
C LEU A 134 21.63 2.93 38.83
N ASN A 135 22.31 3.67 37.95
CA ASN A 135 23.58 4.30 38.28
C ASN A 135 23.46 5.31 39.42
N SER A 136 22.37 6.10 39.46
CA SER A 136 22.11 7.03 40.56
C SER A 136 21.96 6.30 41.90
N THR A 137 21.21 5.19 41.90
CA THR A 137 20.98 4.37 43.10
C THR A 137 22.27 3.70 43.58
N VAL A 138 23.05 3.13 42.66
CA VAL A 138 24.34 2.51 42.98
C VAL A 138 25.31 3.52 43.59
N ASN A 139 25.41 4.73 43.01
CA ASN A 139 26.29 5.77 43.53
C ASN A 139 25.91 6.19 44.96
N LYS A 140 24.60 6.40 45.23
CA LYS A 140 24.12 6.70 46.59
C LYS A 140 24.47 5.60 47.58
N LEU A 141 24.30 4.33 47.19
CA LEU A 141 24.61 3.18 48.05
C LEU A 141 26.11 3.10 48.37
N VAL A 142 26.96 3.35 47.39
CA VAL A 142 28.43 3.39 47.57
C VAL A 142 28.82 4.54 48.49
N ASP A 143 28.26 5.74 48.30
CA ASP A 143 28.52 6.90 49.15
C ASP A 143 28.10 6.67 50.61
N ASP A 144 26.93 6.07 50.83
CA ASP A 144 26.42 5.76 52.17
C ASP A 144 27.25 4.64 52.85
N SER A 145 27.69 3.64 52.08
CA SER A 145 28.58 2.59 52.57
C SER A 145 29.95 3.13 52.97
N ASN A 146 30.52 4.03 52.17
CA ASN A 146 31.80 4.69 52.47
C ASN A 146 31.68 5.56 53.73
N LYS A 147 30.62 6.37 53.86
CA LYS A 147 30.36 7.17 55.08
C LYS A 147 30.26 6.30 56.33
N THR A 148 29.54 5.18 56.24
CA THR A 148 29.36 4.25 57.37
C THR A 148 30.69 3.63 57.78
N THR A 149 31.52 3.25 56.81
CA THR A 149 32.85 2.68 57.06
C THR A 149 33.78 3.71 57.70
N THR A 150 33.82 4.95 57.19
CA THR A 150 34.61 6.03 57.79
C THR A 150 34.16 6.31 59.22
N PHE A 151 32.85 6.39 59.47
CA PHE A 151 32.31 6.60 60.82
C PHE A 151 32.69 5.47 61.79
N ALA A 152 32.62 4.21 61.34
CA ALA A 152 33.00 3.07 62.16
C ALA A 152 34.51 3.04 62.48
N VAL A 153 35.35 3.44 61.51
CA VAL A 153 36.80 3.58 61.71
C VAL A 153 37.10 4.71 62.69
N ASP A 154 36.47 5.88 62.54
CA ASP A 154 36.65 7.02 63.44
C ASP A 154 36.22 6.71 64.89
N GLN A 155 35.19 5.87 65.08
CA GLN A 155 34.78 5.41 66.40
C GLN A 155 35.84 4.50 67.05
N LEU A 156 36.50 3.65 66.25
CA LEU A 156 37.55 2.72 66.71
C LEU A 156 38.88 3.42 66.99
N THR A 157 39.22 4.51 66.30
CA THR A 157 40.43 5.30 66.56
C THR A 157 40.30 6.27 67.74
N ASN A 158 39.07 6.59 68.16
CA ASN A 158 38.80 7.44 69.33
C ASN A 158 38.49 6.65 70.62
N THR A 159 38.63 5.32 70.59
CA THR A 159 38.61 4.44 71.78
C THR A 159 40.00 4.01 72.18
#